data_AF-A0A969B987-F1
#
_entry.id   AF-A0A969B987-F1
#
_cell.length_a   1.000
_cell.length_b   1.000
_cell.length_c   1.000
_cell.angle_alpha   90.00
_cell.angle_beta   90.00
_cell.angle_gamma   90.00
#
_symmetry.space_group_name_H-M   'P 1'
#
loop_
_entity.id
_entity.type
_entity.pdbx_description
1 polymer ?
#
loop_
_entity_poly.entity_id
_entity_poly.type
_entity_poly.pdbx_seq_one_letter_code
_entity_poly.pdbx_strand_id
1 'polypeptide(L)'
;MRTKGYATPRNYNLVTVLFTDFKGFSKNSLKMEPLELVNTLDYYFKQFDDIIEAHYLEKIKTVGDAYMAAGGLPLRNKSNPLNAVLAGLQIQNFMNDLNDKKILNQEHIWELRLGVHTGQVIAGVVWQKQICIRCLGANR
;
A
#
# COMPACT_ATOMS: atom_id res chain seq x y z
N MET A 1 -22.01 12.51 25.83
CA MET A 1 -22.13 13.48 24.71
C MET A 1 -21.37 12.92 23.51
N ARG A 2 -22.09 12.47 22.46
CA ARG A 2 -21.50 11.93 21.23
C ARG A 2 -21.07 13.09 20.33
N THR A 3 -19.83 13.54 20.43
CA THR A 3 -19.26 14.52 19.51
C THR A 3 -19.08 13.86 18.14
N LYS A 4 -19.80 14.40 17.16
CA LYS A 4 -19.82 13.94 15.78
C LYS A 4 -18.41 14.05 15.18
N GLY A 5 -17.79 12.91 14.85
CA GLY A 5 -16.48 12.83 14.19
C GLY A 5 -16.56 13.24 12.73
N TYR A 6 -16.65 14.55 12.45
CA TYR A 6 -16.56 15.08 11.10
C TYR A 6 -15.10 15.27 10.71
N ALA A 7 -14.62 14.46 9.76
CA ALA A 7 -13.38 14.73 9.05
C ALA A 7 -13.54 16.03 8.26
N THR A 8 -12.68 17.04 8.46
CA THR A 8 -12.63 18.18 7.54
C THR A 8 -11.97 17.72 6.24
N PRO A 9 -12.71 17.63 5.11
CA PRO A 9 -12.12 17.19 3.85
C PRO A 9 -11.12 18.25 3.37
N ARG A 10 -9.94 17.80 2.94
CA ARG A 10 -8.91 18.65 2.32
C ARG A 10 -8.67 18.19 0.89
N ASN A 11 -8.59 19.13 -0.03
CA ASN A 11 -8.22 18.87 -1.42
C ASN A 11 -6.69 18.84 -1.55
N TYR A 12 -6.16 17.86 -2.28
CA TYR A 12 -4.74 17.73 -2.61
C TYR A 12 -4.59 17.58 -4.12
N ASN A 13 -3.90 18.53 -4.74
CA ASN A 13 -3.80 18.62 -6.19
C ASN A 13 -2.81 17.62 -6.81
N LEU A 14 -1.89 17.09 -6.01
CA LEU A 14 -0.86 16.16 -6.46
C LEU A 14 -0.61 15.11 -5.37
N VAL A 15 -1.25 13.97 -5.54
CA VAL A 15 -1.05 12.78 -4.70
C VAL A 15 -0.75 11.62 -5.61
N THR A 16 0.27 10.84 -5.24
CA THR A 16 0.57 9.57 -5.89
C THR A 16 0.22 8.44 -4.95
N VAL A 17 -0.67 7.55 -5.39
CA VAL A 17 -1.06 6.36 -4.67
C VAL A 17 -0.31 5.17 -5.26
N LEU A 18 0.35 4.41 -4.39
CA LEU A 18 0.91 3.09 -4.66
C LEU A 18 -0.07 2.06 -4.10
N PHE A 19 -0.45 1.09 -4.93
CA PHE A 19 -1.27 -0.03 -4.51
C PHE A 19 -0.62 -1.35 -4.92
N THR A 20 -0.72 -2.34 -4.05
CA THR A 20 -0.21 -3.68 -4.29
C THR A 20 -1.29 -4.71 -4.01
N ASP A 21 -1.21 -5.86 -4.66
CA ASP A 21 -2.16 -6.97 -4.52
C ASP A 21 -1.47 -8.30 -4.81
N PHE A 22 -1.69 -9.33 -4.00
CA PHE A 22 -1.06 -10.63 -4.18
C PHE A 22 -1.81 -11.44 -5.23
N LYS A 23 -1.12 -11.82 -6.30
CA LYS A 23 -1.73 -12.60 -7.38
C LYS A 23 -2.09 -13.99 -6.88
N GLY A 24 -3.35 -14.36 -7.09
CA GLY A 24 -3.86 -15.67 -6.70
C GLY A 24 -4.05 -15.84 -5.18
N PHE A 25 -4.07 -14.75 -4.41
CA PHE A 25 -4.24 -14.79 -2.96
C PHE A 25 -5.40 -15.68 -2.51
N SER A 26 -6.60 -15.50 -3.07
CA SER A 26 -7.77 -16.30 -2.67
C SER A 26 -7.59 -17.81 -2.84
N LYS A 27 -6.78 -18.26 -3.81
CA LYS A 27 -6.49 -19.69 -4.01
C LYS A 27 -5.42 -20.19 -3.04
N ASN A 28 -4.42 -19.36 -2.77
CA ASN A 28 -3.31 -19.70 -1.90
C ASN A 28 -3.74 -19.69 -0.42
N SER A 29 -4.57 -18.72 -0.03
CA SER A 29 -5.10 -18.57 1.33
C SER A 29 -5.95 -19.75 1.78
N LEU A 30 -6.61 -20.45 0.85
CA LEU A 30 -7.41 -21.64 1.14
C LEU A 30 -6.58 -22.88 1.47
N LYS A 31 -5.29 -22.88 1.14
CA LYS A 31 -4.37 -24.02 1.35
C LYS A 31 -3.47 -23.85 2.57
N MET A 32 -3.56 -22.70 3.24
CA MET A 32 -2.72 -22.36 4.39
C MET A 32 -3.57 -22.27 5.65
N GLU A 33 -2.95 -22.59 6.78
CA GLU A 33 -3.58 -22.34 8.07
C GLU A 33 -3.75 -20.82 8.27
N PRO A 34 -4.90 -20.35 8.81
CA PRO A 34 -5.17 -18.92 8.94
C PRO A 34 -4.08 -18.16 9.69
N LEU A 35 -3.48 -18.76 10.72
CA LEU A 35 -2.40 -18.16 11.50
C LEU A 35 -1.12 -17.99 10.67
N GLU A 36 -0.77 -18.99 9.87
CA GLU A 36 0.41 -18.96 9.00
C GLU A 36 0.26 -17.91 7.90
N LEU A 37 -0.94 -17.80 7.32
CA LEU A 37 -1.28 -16.78 6.33
C LEU A 37 -1.12 -15.36 6.89
N VAL A 38 -1.65 -15.11 8.09
CA VAL A 38 -1.55 -13.81 8.76
C VAL A 38 -0.10 -13.46 9.06
N ASN A 39 0.68 -14.41 9.60
CA ASN A 39 2.10 -14.18 9.89
C ASN A 39 2.90 -13.90 8.60
N THR A 40 2.57 -14.59 7.52
CA THR A 40 3.19 -14.38 6.20
C THR A 40 2.90 -12.97 5.67
N LEU A 41 1.64 -12.53 5.73
CA LEU A 41 1.26 -11.18 5.32
C LEU A 41 1.92 -10.11 6.19
N ASP A 42 1.97 -10.32 7.51
CA ASP A 42 2.61 -9.38 8.44
C ASP A 42 4.10 -9.21 8.11
N TYR A 43 4.80 -10.31 7.78
CA TYR A 43 6.19 -10.26 7.34
C TYR A 43 6.38 -9.39 6.08
N TYR A 44 5.58 -9.60 5.03
CA TYR A 44 5.67 -8.78 3.82
C TYR A 44 5.29 -7.31 4.09
N PHE A 45 4.19 -7.07 4.80
CA PHE A 45 3.72 -5.71 5.06
C PHE A 45 4.66 -4.91 5.94
N LYS A 46 5.37 -5.54 6.87
CA LYS A 46 6.40 -4.87 7.67
C LYS A 46 7.57 -4.40 6.81
N GLN A 47 8.00 -5.23 5.86
CA GLN A 47 9.04 -4.84 4.90
C GLN A 47 8.55 -3.75 3.94
N PHE A 48 7.27 -3.79 3.54
CA PHE A 48 6.69 -2.72 2.73
C PHE A 48 6.61 -1.42 3.52
N ASP A 49 6.23 -1.47 4.80
CA ASP A 49 6.21 -0.32 5.71
C ASP A 49 7.60 0.36 5.76
N ASP A 50 8.67 -0.43 5.96
CA ASP A 50 10.04 0.09 5.98
C ASP A 50 10.44 0.77 4.65
N ILE A 51 10.08 0.15 3.51
CA ILE A 51 10.38 0.69 2.17
C ILE A 51 9.61 1.99 1.92
N ILE A 52 8.31 2.03 2.19
CA ILE A 52 7.50 3.21 1.90
C ILE A 52 7.89 4.40 2.78
N GLU A 53 8.31 4.15 4.03
CA GLU A 53 8.78 5.17 4.96
C GLU A 53 10.09 5.79 4.46
N ALA A 54 11.03 4.97 3.97
CA ALA A 54 12.28 5.43 3.36
C ALA A 54 12.06 6.33 2.12
N HIS A 55 10.91 6.21 1.46
CA HIS A 55 10.51 7.05 0.31
C HIS A 55 9.51 8.16 0.66
N TYR A 56 9.28 8.46 1.94
CA TYR A 56 8.36 9.52 2.38
C TYR A 56 6.93 9.33 1.86
N LEU A 57 6.47 8.08 1.82
CA LEU A 57 5.09 7.72 1.53
C LEU A 57 4.39 7.32 2.84
N GLU A 58 3.11 7.62 2.93
CA GLU A 58 2.29 7.28 4.09
C GLU A 58 1.47 6.04 3.83
N LYS A 59 1.48 5.11 4.78
CA LYS A 59 0.56 3.96 4.78
C LYS A 59 -0.87 4.46 4.91
N ILE A 60 -1.73 4.07 3.98
CA ILE A 60 -3.14 4.45 4.00
C ILE A 60 -3.96 3.37 4.67
N LYS A 61 -3.87 2.15 4.16
CA LYS A 61 -4.59 0.99 4.68
C LYS A 61 -4.07 -0.31 4.07
N THR A 62 -4.43 -1.40 4.73
CA THR A 62 -4.42 -2.75 4.19
C THR A 62 -5.86 -3.24 4.07
N VAL A 63 -6.18 -3.97 3.00
CA VAL A 63 -7.51 -4.58 2.81
C VAL A 63 -7.29 -6.02 2.35
N GLY A 64 -7.37 -6.96 3.30
CA GLY A 64 -7.00 -8.34 3.03
C GLY A 64 -5.52 -8.44 2.66
N ASP A 65 -5.26 -8.84 1.43
CA ASP A 65 -3.93 -8.98 0.83
C ASP A 65 -3.46 -7.73 0.06
N ALA A 66 -4.34 -6.75 -0.12
CA ALA A 66 -3.98 -5.50 -0.76
C ALA A 66 -3.30 -4.53 0.22
N TYR A 67 -2.23 -3.89 -0.23
CA TYR A 67 -1.49 -2.87 0.51
C TYR A 67 -1.56 -1.53 -0.23
N MET A 68 -1.82 -0.44 0.49
CA MET A 68 -1.94 0.89 -0.10
C MET A 68 -1.13 1.93 0.66
N ALA A 69 -0.33 2.69 -0.09
CA ALA A 69 0.45 3.83 0.39
C ALA A 69 0.22 5.05 -0.50
N ALA A 70 0.45 6.26 0.01
CA ALA A 70 0.35 7.47 -0.78
C ALA A 70 1.42 8.50 -0.40
N GLY A 71 2.00 9.13 -1.42
CA GLY A 71 2.85 10.30 -1.27
C GLY A 71 2.08 11.60 -1.53
N GLY A 72 2.51 12.70 -0.90
CA GLY A 72 1.82 13.99 -0.99
C GLY A 72 0.67 14.14 0.01
N LEU A 73 0.53 13.18 0.92
CA LEU A 73 -0.38 13.15 2.07
C LEU A 73 0.37 12.72 3.33
N PRO A 74 -0.01 13.21 4.53
CA PRO A 74 -0.71 14.48 4.73
C PRO A 74 0.18 15.67 4.35
N LEU A 75 1.50 15.45 4.27
CA LEU A 75 2.49 16.43 3.87
C LEU A 75 2.57 16.49 2.34
N ARG A 76 2.33 17.68 1.80
CA ARG A 76 2.44 17.93 0.36
C ARG A 76 3.90 17.94 -0.05
N ASN A 77 4.24 17.18 -1.08
CA ASN A 77 5.55 17.22 -1.73
C ASN A 77 5.35 17.17 -3.25
N LYS A 78 6.35 17.61 -4.03
CA LYS A 78 6.33 17.48 -5.50
C LYS A 78 7.02 16.21 -5.99
N SER A 79 7.81 15.58 -5.14
CA SER A 79 8.57 14.36 -5.43
C SER A 79 7.74 13.09 -5.25
N ASN A 80 6.47 13.14 -4.78
CA ASN A 80 5.67 11.93 -4.58
C ASN A 80 5.60 10.98 -5.78
N PRO A 81 5.52 11.43 -7.05
CA PRO A 81 5.42 10.48 -8.14
C PRO A 81 6.71 9.68 -8.30
N LEU A 82 7.86 10.35 -8.15
CA LEU A 82 9.18 9.71 -8.22
C LEU A 82 9.37 8.75 -7.04
N ASN A 83 9.08 9.22 -5.83
CA ASN A 83 9.21 8.43 -4.61
C ASN A 83 8.33 7.17 -4.64
N ALA A 84 7.08 7.28 -5.13
CA ALA A 84 6.18 6.14 -5.25
C ALA A 84 6.67 5.10 -6.25
N VAL A 85 7.23 5.54 -7.39
CA VAL A 85 7.82 4.63 -8.37
C VAL A 85 9.07 3.95 -7.81
N LEU A 86 9.96 4.69 -7.14
CA LEU A 86 11.17 4.13 -6.52
C LEU A 86 10.82 3.12 -5.42
N ALA A 87 9.84 3.43 -4.56
CA ALA A 87 9.32 2.50 -3.56
C ALA A 87 8.75 1.24 -4.22
N GLY A 88 7.95 1.39 -5.28
CA GLY A 88 7.38 0.26 -6.03
C GLY A 88 8.46 -0.64 -6.63
N LEU A 89 9.52 -0.08 -7.20
CA LEU A 89 10.67 -0.84 -7.72
C LEU A 89 11.43 -1.56 -6.60
N GLN A 90 11.62 -0.93 -5.44
CA GLN A 90 12.27 -1.58 -4.30
C GLN A 90 11.42 -2.73 -3.74
N ILE A 91 10.10 -2.57 -3.64
CA ILE A 91 9.19 -3.65 -3.27
C ILE A 91 9.29 -4.81 -4.27
N GLN A 92 9.34 -4.50 -5.57
CA GLN A 92 9.49 -5.53 -6.61
C GLN A 92 10.81 -6.30 -6.46
N ASN A 93 11.92 -5.60 -6.24
CA ASN A 93 13.23 -6.23 -6.05
C ASN A 93 13.24 -7.12 -4.80
N PHE A 94 12.72 -6.62 -3.68
CA PHE A 94 12.58 -7.40 -2.45
C PHE A 94 11.76 -8.69 -2.66
N MET A 95 10.64 -8.60 -3.38
CA MET A 95 9.82 -9.78 -3.71
C MET A 95 10.57 -10.77 -4.59
N ASN A 96 11.34 -10.30 -5.58
CA ASN A 96 12.15 -11.16 -6.43
C ASN A 96 13.24 -11.88 -5.62
N ASP A 97 14.00 -11.16 -4.80
CA ASP A 97 15.05 -11.74 -3.95
C ASP A 97 14.51 -12.79 -2.97
N LEU A 98 13.32 -12.56 -2.42
CA LEU A 98 12.64 -13.53 -1.57
C LEU A 98 12.15 -14.75 -2.36
N ASN A 99 11.57 -14.54 -3.53
CA ASN A 99 11.11 -15.64 -4.37
C ASN A 99 12.28 -16.52 -4.82
N ASP A 100 13.43 -15.93 -5.17
CA ASP A 100 14.63 -16.69 -5.53
C ASP A 100 15.10 -17.59 -4.38
N LYS A 101 15.13 -17.07 -3.15
CA LYS A 101 15.44 -17.86 -1.94
C LYS A 101 14.44 -18.98 -1.71
N LYS A 102 13.15 -18.70 -1.90
CA LYS A 102 12.08 -19.70 -1.73
C LYS A 102 12.12 -20.80 -2.78
N ILE A 103 12.46 -20.46 -4.02
CA ILE A 103 12.65 -21.45 -5.10
C ILE A 103 13.77 -22.42 -4.73
N LEU A 104 14.89 -21.93 -4.18
CA LEU A 104 15.99 -22.78 -3.71
C LEU A 104 15.56 -23.73 -2.59
N ASN A 105 14.68 -23.27 -1.70
CA ASN A 105 14.14 -24.08 -0.59
C ASN A 105 12.92 -24.94 -0.98
N GLN A 106 12.48 -24.93 -2.25
CA GLN A 106 11.25 -25.60 -2.71
C GLN A 106 9.99 -25.13 -1.97
N GLU A 107 9.97 -23.88 -1.53
CA GLU A 107 8.84 -23.24 -0.85
C GLU A 107 7.87 -22.56 -1.83
N HIS A 108 6.65 -22.30 -1.35
CA HIS A 108 5.63 -21.60 -2.13
C HIS A 108 5.98 -20.13 -2.34
N ILE A 109 5.99 -19.69 -3.61
CA ILE A 109 6.27 -18.31 -4.02
C ILE A 109 5.02 -17.45 -4.03
N TRP A 110 5.21 -16.15 -3.81
CA TRP A 110 4.14 -15.16 -3.86
C TRP A 110 4.44 -14.15 -4.96
N GLU A 111 3.53 -14.04 -5.91
CA GLU A 111 3.60 -13.02 -6.96
C GLU A 111 2.84 -11.77 -6.50
N LEU A 112 3.46 -10.60 -6.69
CA LEU A 112 2.86 -9.30 -6.33
C LEU A 112 2.56 -8.50 -7.60
N ARG A 113 1.37 -7.87 -7.63
CA ARG A 113 1.01 -6.86 -8.63
C ARG A 113 1.16 -5.49 -7.99
N LEU A 114 1.79 -4.57 -8.71
CA LEU A 114 2.03 -3.20 -8.30
C LEU A 114 1.38 -2.24 -9.28
N GLY A 115 0.75 -1.18 -8.77
CA GLY A 115 0.25 -0.10 -9.59
C GLY A 115 0.44 1.25 -8.90
N VAL A 116 0.67 2.27 -9.73
CA VAL A 116 0.92 3.64 -9.30
C VAL A 116 -0.02 4.56 -10.05
N HIS A 117 -0.69 5.45 -9.33
CA HIS A 117 -1.58 6.45 -9.92
C HIS A 117 -1.31 7.81 -9.31
N THR A 118 -1.14 8.84 -10.14
CA THR A 118 -0.97 10.22 -9.70
C THR A 118 -2.16 11.05 -10.12
N GLY A 119 -2.75 11.79 -9.19
CA GLY A 119 -3.92 12.61 -9.48
C GLY A 119 -4.34 13.52 -8.32
N GLN A 120 -5.44 14.24 -8.55
CA GLN A 120 -6.08 15.06 -7.52
C GLN A 120 -6.96 14.18 -6.64
N VAL A 121 -6.88 14.37 -5.33
CA VAL A 121 -7.67 13.60 -4.37
C VAL A 121 -8.26 14.50 -3.30
N ILE A 122 -9.43 14.12 -2.80
CA ILE A 122 -9.97 14.67 -1.56
C ILE A 122 -9.66 13.66 -0.46
N ALA A 123 -8.93 14.09 0.56
CA ALA A 123 -8.62 13.27 1.71
C ALA A 123 -9.24 13.86 2.98
N GLY A 124 -9.87 13.01 3.78
CA GLY A 124 -10.41 13.35 5.10
C GLY A 124 -9.84 12.42 6.16
N VAL A 125 -9.39 12.99 7.28
CA VAL A 125 -8.94 12.23 8.45
C VAL A 125 -10.17 11.91 9.29
N VAL A 126 -10.59 10.64 9.29
CA VAL A 126 -11.85 10.24 9.97
C VAL A 126 -11.61 9.92 11.45
N TRP A 127 -10.40 9.54 11.83
CA TRP A 127 -9.96 9.37 13.23
C TRP A 127 -8.44 9.57 13.28
N GLN A 128 -7.85 9.86 14.44
CA GLN A 128 -6.43 10.25 14.62
C GLN A 128 -5.35 9.37 13.93
N LYS A 129 -5.71 8.22 13.34
CA LYS A 129 -4.81 7.32 12.59
C LYS A 129 -5.38 6.73 11.28
N GLN A 130 -6.55 7.17 10.80
CA GLN A 130 -7.15 6.61 9.57
C GLN A 130 -7.42 7.70 8.52
N ILE A 131 -6.74 7.59 7.39
CA ILE A 131 -6.87 8.49 6.24
C ILE A 131 -7.83 7.84 5.23
N CYS A 132 -8.92 8.53 4.90
CA CYS A 132 -9.79 8.14 3.80
C CYS A 132 -9.44 8.96 2.57
N ILE A 133 -8.99 8.30 1.51
CA ILE A 133 -8.70 8.93 0.21
C ILE A 133 -9.82 8.58 -0.77
N ARG A 134 -10.41 9.61 -1.38
CA ARG A 134 -11.28 9.46 -2.54
C ARG A 134 -10.61 10.10 -3.76
N CYS A 135 -10.18 9.27 -4.69
CA CYS A 135 -9.73 9.73 -6.00
C CYS A 135 -10.94 10.24 -6.78
N LEU A 136 -10.88 11.49 -7.25
CA LEU A 136 -11.87 12.05 -8.15
C LEU A 136 -11.31 11.92 -9.57
N GLY A 137 -11.75 10.91 -10.31
CA GLY A 137 -11.46 10.80 -11.73
C GLY A 137 -12.27 11.82 -12.51
N ALA A 138 -11.62 12.86 -13.04
CA ALA A 138 -12.18 13.65 -14.13
C ALA A 138 -11.82 12.95 -15.45
N ASN A 139 -12.67 12.02 -15.90
CA ASN A 139 -12.69 11.69 -17.32
C ASN A 139 -13.21 12.94 -18.04
N ARG A 140 -12.33 13.63 -18.77
CA ARG A 140 -12.69 14.50 -19.87
C ARG A 140 -12.19 13.86 -21.15
#